data_AF-A0A3N5M236-F1
#
_entry.id   AF-A0A3N5M236-F1
#
_cell.length_a   1.000
_cell.length_b   1.000
_cell.length_c   1.000
_cell.angle_alpha   90.00
_cell.angle_beta   90.00
_cell.angle_gamma   90.00
#
_symmetry.space_group_name_H-M   'P 1'
#
loop_
_entity.id
_entity.type
_entity.pdbx_description
1 polymer ?
#
loop_
_entity_poly.entity_id
_entity_poly.type
_entity_poly.pdbx_seq_one_letter_code
_entity_poly.pdbx_strand_id
1 'polypeptide(L)'
;MKIAANKRSISPFLIYLPAVLAGLLIVSWVLAGLQSSGGFSSADQYLDGSLNRTGANTGLLIEDLQDRLQADPDDWQAYSQLGLAYLQKARETGDPTYYQKAGEAIERSLSLEPEDYVSTSAAGALALARHDFHAALDWGERARKINPNRP
;
A
#
# COMPACT_ATOMS: atom_id res chain seq x y z
N MET A 1 -40.70 17.53 -65.63
CA MET A 1 -41.65 16.46 -65.28
C MET A 1 -42.29 16.82 -63.94
N LYS A 2 -43.58 17.17 -63.92
CA LYS A 2 -44.35 17.43 -62.69
C LYS A 2 -44.69 16.09 -62.04
N ILE A 3 -44.46 15.92 -60.74
CA ILE A 3 -45.19 14.93 -59.95
C ILE A 3 -45.53 15.53 -58.60
N ALA A 4 -46.83 15.62 -58.36
CA ALA A 4 -47.44 16.10 -57.14
C ALA A 4 -47.61 14.94 -56.14
N ALA A 5 -47.90 15.38 -54.90
CA ALA A 5 -48.67 14.70 -53.86
C ALA A 5 -48.00 13.54 -53.11
N ASN A 6 -48.11 13.59 -51.77
CA ASN A 6 -49.04 12.71 -51.05
C ASN A 6 -49.07 13.09 -49.56
N LYS A 7 -50.10 13.81 -49.12
CA LYS A 7 -50.35 14.11 -47.71
C LYS A 7 -51.07 12.90 -47.10
N ARG A 8 -50.40 12.10 -46.28
CA ARG A 8 -51.06 11.10 -45.42
C ARG A 8 -50.98 11.53 -43.96
N SER A 9 -52.14 11.92 -43.42
CA SER A 9 -52.35 12.28 -42.02
C SER A 9 -52.24 11.05 -41.12
N ILE A 10 -51.36 11.10 -40.13
CA ILE A 10 -51.22 10.09 -39.08
C ILE A 10 -52.13 10.50 -37.90
N SER A 11 -52.90 9.55 -37.37
CA SER A 11 -53.95 9.76 -36.36
C SER A 11 -53.39 10.01 -34.94
N PRO A 12 -54.12 10.76 -34.08
CA PRO A 12 -53.60 11.26 -32.80
C PRO A 12 -53.48 10.23 -31.67
N PHE A 13 -53.73 8.95 -31.93
CA PHE A 13 -53.73 7.90 -30.90
C PHE A 13 -52.33 7.35 -30.55
N LEU A 14 -51.28 7.75 -31.30
CA LEU A 14 -49.90 7.29 -31.08
C LEU A 14 -49.07 8.17 -30.12
N ILE A 15 -49.68 9.17 -29.46
CA ILE A 15 -48.95 10.20 -28.69
C ILE A 15 -48.88 9.90 -27.18
N TYR A 16 -49.71 9.00 -26.64
CA TYR A 16 -49.78 8.77 -25.19
C TYR A 16 -48.99 7.57 -24.66
N LEU A 17 -48.33 6.79 -25.52
CA LEU A 17 -47.50 5.66 -25.10
C LEU A 17 -46.20 6.02 -24.33
N PRO A 18 -45.51 7.16 -24.55
CA PRO A 18 -44.26 7.46 -23.84
C PRO A 18 -44.46 8.03 -22.43
N ALA A 19 -45.66 8.51 -22.08
CA ALA A 19 -45.88 9.21 -20.80
C ALA A 19 -46.02 8.27 -19.60
N VAL A 20 -46.51 7.04 -19.79
CA VAL A 20 -46.71 6.07 -18.69
C VAL A 20 -45.41 5.38 -18.28
N LEU A 21 -44.46 5.22 -19.21
CA LEU A 21 -43.14 4.62 -18.95
C LEU A 21 -42.20 5.56 -18.18
N ALA A 22 -42.33 6.88 -18.33
CA ALA A 22 -41.49 7.85 -17.63
C ALA A 22 -41.80 7.97 -16.13
N GLY A 23 -43.06 7.73 -15.71
CA GLY A 23 -43.47 7.84 -14.31
C GLY A 23 -42.91 6.73 -13.40
N LEU A 24 -42.72 5.51 -13.92
CA LEU A 24 -42.23 4.38 -13.15
C LEU A 24 -40.71 4.43 -12.88
N LEU A 25 -39.95 5.21 -13.66
CA LEU A 25 -38.50 5.33 -13.49
C LEU A 25 -38.11 6.35 -12.41
N ILE A 26 -38.94 7.37 -12.17
CA ILE A 26 -38.64 8.44 -11.20
C ILE A 26 -38.89 7.98 -9.75
N VAL A 27 -39.90 7.13 -9.52
CA VAL A 27 -40.22 6.58 -8.19
C VAL A 27 -39.11 5.64 -7.69
N SER A 28 -38.45 4.92 -8.59
CA SER A 28 -37.31 4.06 -8.27
C SER A 28 -36.08 4.84 -7.78
N TRP A 29 -35.82 6.03 -8.36
CA TRP A 29 -34.69 6.87 -7.99
C TRP A 29 -34.86 7.56 -6.63
N VAL A 30 -36.08 7.94 -6.26
CA VAL A 30 -36.36 8.60 -4.97
C VAL A 30 -36.32 7.61 -3.80
N LEU A 31 -36.73 6.36 -3.99
CA LEU A 31 -36.66 5.34 -2.95
C LEU A 31 -35.23 4.81 -2.72
N ALA A 32 -34.38 4.82 -3.74
CA ALA A 32 -32.94 4.50 -3.62
C ALA A 32 -32.14 5.57 -2.86
N GLY A 33 -32.58 6.84 -2.90
CA GLY A 33 -31.92 7.96 -2.19
C GLY A 33 -32.11 7.93 -0.66
N LEU A 34 -33.06 7.16 -0.14
CA LEU A 34 -33.30 7.01 1.31
C LEU A 34 -32.54 5.80 1.91
N GLN A 35 -32.01 4.90 1.08
CA GLN A 35 -31.23 3.73 1.53
C GLN A 35 -29.70 3.98 1.45
N SER A 36 -29.26 5.05 0.79
CA SER A 36 -27.85 5.34 0.47
C SER A 36 -27.07 6.07 1.57
N SER A 37 -27.49 5.97 2.83
CA SER A 37 -26.72 6.46 3.98
C SER A 37 -25.78 5.40 4.60
N GLY A 38 -25.70 4.19 4.04
CA GLY A 38 -24.91 3.08 4.59
C GLY A 38 -23.78 2.53 3.71
N GLY A 39 -23.40 3.18 2.60
CA GLY A 39 -22.57 2.56 1.55
C GLY A 39 -21.13 3.06 1.40
N PHE A 40 -20.70 4.13 2.08
CA PHE A 40 -19.39 4.76 1.84
C PHE A 40 -18.28 4.31 2.82
N SER A 41 -18.62 3.69 3.94
CA SER A 41 -17.63 3.32 4.97
C SER A 41 -16.68 2.19 4.57
N SER A 42 -17.06 1.35 3.60
CA SER A 42 -16.24 0.19 3.22
C SER A 42 -15.05 0.60 2.36
N ALA A 43 -15.22 1.51 1.39
CA ALA A 43 -14.15 1.91 0.47
C ALA A 43 -13.02 2.65 1.18
N ASP A 44 -13.35 3.56 2.11
CA ASP A 44 -12.36 4.27 2.92
C ASP A 44 -11.58 3.32 3.83
N GLN A 45 -12.25 2.31 4.40
CA GLN A 45 -11.61 1.29 5.24
C GLN A 45 -10.68 0.36 4.43
N TYR A 46 -11.03 0.06 3.17
CA TYR A 46 -10.16 -0.68 2.26
C TYR A 46 -8.95 0.14 1.81
N LEU A 47 -9.12 1.44 1.55
CA LEU A 47 -8.03 2.33 1.17
C LEU A 47 -7.11 2.61 2.36
N ASP A 48 -7.62 2.86 3.56
CA ASP A 48 -6.83 3.03 4.78
C ASP A 48 -6.04 1.75 5.13
N GLY A 49 -6.69 0.59 5.06
CA GLY A 49 -6.02 -0.71 5.23
C GLY A 49 -5.03 -1.05 4.09
N SER A 50 -5.17 -0.44 2.91
CA SER A 50 -4.23 -0.57 1.79
C SER A 50 -3.04 0.37 1.95
N LEU A 51 -3.26 1.64 2.34
CA LEU A 51 -2.23 2.62 2.62
C LEU A 51 -1.35 2.19 3.80
N ASN A 52 -1.96 1.58 4.83
CA ASN A 52 -1.25 0.93 5.93
C ASN A 52 -0.43 -0.31 5.50
N ARG A 53 -0.74 -0.92 4.35
CA ARG A 53 -0.01 -2.05 3.75
C ARG A 53 0.94 -1.65 2.62
N THR A 54 0.95 -0.39 2.18
CA THR A 54 1.67 0.08 0.98
C THR A 54 2.75 1.10 1.37
N GLY A 55 3.76 1.29 0.52
CA GLY A 55 4.97 2.11 0.74
C GLY A 55 4.84 3.58 1.14
N ALA A 56 3.61 4.10 1.23
CA ALA A 56 3.32 5.35 1.93
C ALA A 56 3.60 5.23 3.44
N ASN A 57 3.25 4.09 4.05
CA ASN A 57 3.57 3.80 5.45
C ASN A 57 5.09 3.65 5.66
N THR A 58 5.79 2.98 4.73
CA THR A 58 7.25 2.81 4.79
C THR A 58 8.00 4.14 4.79
N GLY A 59 7.52 5.14 4.01
CA GLY A 59 8.12 6.48 4.01
C GLY A 59 7.97 7.19 5.36
N LEU A 60 6.75 7.20 5.91
CA LEU A 60 6.48 7.81 7.22
C LEU A 60 7.26 7.12 8.36
N LEU A 61 7.41 5.80 8.30
CA LEU A 61 8.22 5.05 9.26
C LEU A 61 9.71 5.44 9.18
N ILE A 62 10.24 5.63 7.97
CA ILE A 62 11.62 6.10 7.79
C ILE A 62 11.80 7.48 8.43
N GLU A 63 10.86 8.40 8.19
CA GLU A 63 10.90 9.76 8.76
C GLU A 63 10.86 9.72 10.30
N ASP A 64 9.91 8.99 10.89
CA ASP A 64 9.79 8.83 12.35
C ASP A 64 11.06 8.24 12.99
N LEU A 65 11.65 7.21 12.37
CA LEU A 65 12.89 6.60 12.83
C LEU A 65 14.09 7.55 12.70
N GLN A 66 14.14 8.35 11.64
CA GLN A 66 15.19 9.36 11.46
C GLN A 66 15.08 10.47 12.51
N ASP A 67 13.87 10.95 12.81
CA ASP A 67 13.62 11.94 13.85
C ASP A 67 13.98 11.40 15.23
N ARG A 68 13.62 10.13 15.51
CA ARG A 68 14.03 9.43 16.73
C ARG A 68 15.55 9.37 16.87
N LEU A 69 16.28 9.09 15.79
CA LEU A 69 17.74 9.04 15.79
C LEU A 69 18.41 10.42 15.87
N GLN A 70 17.72 11.49 15.46
CA GLN A 70 18.19 12.85 15.75
C GLN A 70 18.08 13.18 17.24
N ALA A 71 17.02 12.68 17.90
CA ALA A 71 16.82 12.88 19.34
C ALA A 71 17.72 11.97 20.19
N ASP A 72 17.94 10.73 19.75
CA ASP A 72 18.79 9.73 20.41
C ASP A 72 19.72 9.02 19.40
N PRO A 73 20.95 9.53 19.19
CA PRO A 73 21.90 8.97 18.22
C PRO A 73 22.50 7.60 18.59
N ASP A 74 22.20 7.07 19.79
CA ASP A 74 22.69 5.78 20.27
C ASP A 74 21.55 4.74 20.40
N ASP A 75 20.36 5.04 19.87
CA ASP A 75 19.21 4.14 19.81
C ASP A 75 19.43 3.03 18.76
N TRP A 76 20.07 1.94 19.19
CA TRP A 76 20.39 0.82 18.32
C TRP A 76 19.14 0.16 17.73
N GLN A 77 18.01 0.14 18.46
CA GLN A 77 16.75 -0.42 17.98
C GLN A 77 16.18 0.39 16.82
N ALA A 78 16.25 1.73 16.89
CA ALA A 78 15.80 2.61 15.82
C ALA A 78 16.64 2.40 14.55
N TYR A 79 17.96 2.23 14.69
CA TYR A 79 18.82 1.84 13.57
C TYR A 79 18.43 0.47 12.97
N SER A 80 18.13 -0.54 13.80
CA SER A 80 17.69 -1.87 13.31
C SER A 80 16.41 -1.77 12.48
N GLN A 81 15.43 -1.03 12.98
CA GLN A 81 14.15 -0.81 12.29
C GLN A 81 14.33 0.01 11.01
N LEU A 82 15.21 1.02 11.03
CA LEU A 82 15.49 1.85 9.87
C LEU A 82 16.13 1.03 8.74
N GLY A 83 17.04 0.11 9.08
CA GLY A 83 17.60 -0.85 8.14
C GLY A 83 16.54 -1.70 7.43
N LEU A 84 15.59 -2.25 8.19
CA LEU A 84 14.47 -3.02 7.66
C LEU A 84 13.53 -2.16 6.80
N ALA A 85 13.24 -0.94 7.24
CA ALA A 85 12.37 0.00 6.51
C ALA A 85 13.00 0.38 5.16
N TYR A 86 14.32 0.58 5.09
CA TYR A 86 15.01 0.81 3.82
C TYR A 86 15.00 -0.43 2.92
N LEU A 87 15.17 -1.65 3.44
CA LEU A 87 15.01 -2.87 2.65
C LEU A 87 13.60 -2.98 2.06
N GLN A 88 12.59 -2.62 2.84
CA GLN A 88 11.21 -2.58 2.37
C GLN A 88 11.03 -1.51 1.28
N LYS A 89 11.62 -0.32 1.47
CA LYS A 89 11.58 0.75 0.47
C LYS A 89 12.22 0.34 -0.85
N ALA A 90 13.33 -0.39 -0.80
CA ALA A 90 13.98 -0.94 -1.99
C ALA A 90 13.05 -1.90 -2.77
N ARG A 91 12.27 -2.73 -2.07
CA ARG A 91 11.29 -3.64 -2.70
C ARG A 91 10.13 -2.89 -3.35
N GLU A 92 9.72 -1.78 -2.75
CA GLU A 92 8.62 -0.95 -3.25
C GLU A 92 9.00 -0.12 -4.46
N THR A 93 10.23 0.42 -4.47
CA THR A 93 10.67 1.36 -5.51
C THR A 93 11.53 0.71 -6.59
N GLY A 94 12.16 -0.44 -6.30
CA GLY A 94 13.21 -1.00 -7.14
C GLY A 94 14.51 -0.19 -7.13
N ASP A 95 14.64 0.82 -6.26
CA ASP A 95 15.81 1.68 -6.19
C ASP A 95 16.91 1.02 -5.31
N PRO A 96 18.07 0.66 -5.89
CA PRO A 96 19.12 -0.03 -5.17
C PRO A 96 19.86 0.87 -4.16
N THR A 97 19.71 2.19 -4.20
CA THR A 97 20.35 3.10 -3.22
C THR A 97 19.88 2.82 -1.80
N TYR A 98 18.66 2.31 -1.63
CA TYR A 98 18.15 1.90 -0.33
C TYR A 98 18.87 0.70 0.27
N TYR A 99 19.53 -0.15 -0.54
CA TYR A 99 20.38 -1.21 0.00
C TYR A 99 21.63 -0.67 0.68
N GLN A 100 22.19 0.44 0.19
CA GLN A 100 23.32 1.08 0.86
C GLN A 100 22.87 1.68 2.20
N LYS A 101 21.79 2.47 2.18
CA LYS A 101 21.21 3.07 3.40
C LYS A 101 20.82 2.03 4.45
N ALA A 102 20.23 0.91 4.01
CA ALA A 102 19.92 -0.21 4.90
C ALA A 102 21.19 -0.76 5.56
N GLY A 103 22.26 -0.97 4.78
CA GLY A 103 23.54 -1.46 5.28
C GLY A 103 24.16 -0.53 6.32
N GLU A 104 24.16 0.78 6.07
CA GLU A 104 24.70 1.78 7.00
C GLU A 104 23.94 1.78 8.34
N ALA A 105 22.60 1.72 8.30
CA ALA A 105 21.79 1.65 9.51
C ALA A 105 22.01 0.34 10.28
N ILE A 106 22.06 -0.80 9.59
CA ILE A 106 22.34 -2.12 10.19
C ILE A 106 23.73 -2.14 10.84
N GLU A 107 24.75 -1.64 10.15
CA GLU A 107 26.12 -1.55 10.67
C GLU A 107 26.17 -0.69 11.93
N ARG A 108 25.50 0.47 11.92
CA ARG A 108 25.45 1.34 13.09
C ARG A 108 24.76 0.67 14.28
N SER A 109 23.64 -0.02 14.06
CA SER A 109 22.98 -0.81 15.10
C SER A 109 23.90 -1.87 15.69
N LEU A 110 24.55 -2.69 14.85
CA LEU A 110 25.49 -3.74 15.30
C LEU A 110 26.76 -3.19 15.97
N SER A 111 27.14 -1.94 15.66
CA SER A 111 28.25 -1.26 16.36
C SER A 111 27.89 -0.86 17.79
N LEU A 112 26.60 -0.59 18.04
CA LEU A 112 26.07 -0.19 19.34
C LEU A 112 25.68 -1.42 20.16
N GLU A 113 25.01 -2.39 19.53
CA GLU A 113 24.57 -3.65 20.15
C GLU A 113 24.93 -4.85 19.25
N PRO A 114 26.10 -5.47 19.44
CA PRO A 114 26.57 -6.57 18.61
C PRO A 114 25.70 -7.84 18.65
N GLU A 115 24.92 -8.03 19.72
CA GLU A 115 24.02 -9.19 19.86
C GLU A 115 22.56 -8.86 19.49
N ASP A 116 22.30 -7.75 18.78
CA ASP A 116 20.96 -7.47 18.28
C ASP A 116 20.53 -8.48 17.21
N TYR A 117 19.56 -9.32 17.60
CA TYR A 117 18.91 -10.28 16.71
C TYR A 117 18.29 -9.61 15.48
N VAL A 118 17.69 -8.43 15.64
CA VAL A 118 16.94 -7.76 14.56
C VAL A 118 17.90 -7.29 13.48
N SER A 119 18.96 -6.56 13.84
CA SER A 119 19.99 -6.15 12.88
C SER A 119 20.78 -7.31 12.30
N THR A 120 21.06 -8.36 13.09
CA THR A 120 21.71 -9.57 12.56
C THR A 120 20.83 -10.24 11.49
N SER A 121 19.52 -10.32 11.73
CA SER A 121 18.56 -10.85 10.75
C SER A 121 18.43 -9.93 9.53
N ALA A 122 18.43 -8.61 9.74
CA ALA A 122 18.37 -7.61 8.68
C ALA A 122 19.61 -7.67 7.78
N ALA A 123 20.80 -7.92 8.33
CA ALA A 123 22.03 -8.16 7.56
C ALA A 123 21.89 -9.37 6.62
N GLY A 124 21.31 -10.47 7.12
CA GLY A 124 20.98 -11.63 6.29
C GLY A 124 19.97 -11.28 5.18
N ALA A 125 18.91 -10.52 5.50
CA ALA A 125 17.93 -10.07 4.52
C ALA A 125 18.53 -9.14 3.44
N LEU A 126 19.47 -8.27 3.82
CA LEU A 126 20.21 -7.42 2.89
C LEU A 126 21.09 -8.25 1.95
N ALA A 127 21.78 -9.26 2.49
CA ALA A 127 22.57 -10.19 1.68
C ALA A 127 21.70 -10.94 0.67
N LEU A 128 20.53 -11.44 1.09
CA LEU A 128 19.54 -12.06 0.18
C LEU A 128 19.06 -11.08 -0.90
N ALA A 129 18.76 -9.83 -0.54
CA ALA A 129 18.33 -8.81 -1.49
C ALA A 129 19.40 -8.48 -2.54
N ARG A 130 20.68 -8.69 -2.19
CA ARG A 130 21.84 -8.57 -3.08
C ARG A 130 22.23 -9.88 -3.78
N HIS A 131 21.45 -10.94 -3.59
CA HIS A 131 21.72 -12.30 -4.08
C HIS A 131 23.04 -12.91 -3.58
N ASP A 132 23.53 -12.44 -2.43
CA ASP A 132 24.66 -13.05 -1.72
C ASP A 132 24.15 -14.10 -0.74
N PHE A 133 23.88 -15.29 -1.26
CA PHE A 133 23.34 -16.40 -0.48
C PHE A 133 24.31 -16.94 0.57
N HIS A 134 25.63 -16.83 0.32
CA HIS A 134 26.64 -17.28 1.28
C HIS A 134 26.64 -16.39 2.51
N ALA A 135 26.75 -15.07 2.32
CA ALA A 135 26.68 -14.14 3.44
C ALA A 135 25.34 -14.21 4.17
N ALA A 136 24.24 -14.41 3.43
CA ALA A 136 22.92 -14.61 4.04
C ALA A 136 22.87 -15.83 4.97
N LEU A 137 23.48 -16.95 4.59
CA LEU A 137 23.57 -18.14 5.43
C LEU A 137 24.38 -17.85 6.70
N ASP A 138 25.55 -17.21 6.57
CA ASP A 138 26.41 -16.85 7.70
C ASP A 138 25.66 -15.97 8.72
N TRP A 139 24.94 -14.95 8.23
CA TRP A 139 24.12 -14.08 9.07
C TRP A 139 22.94 -14.81 9.71
N GLY A 140 22.26 -15.69 8.97
CA GLY A 140 21.18 -16.51 9.51
C GLY A 140 21.65 -17.43 10.64
N GLU A 141 22.82 -18.06 10.49
CA GLU A 141 23.42 -18.87 11.55
C GLU A 141 23.79 -18.06 12.80
N ARG A 142 24.28 -16.82 12.62
CA ARG A 142 24.52 -15.90 13.73
C ARG A 142 23.22 -15.55 14.44
N ALA A 143 22.17 -15.19 13.70
CA ALA A 143 20.86 -14.85 14.27
C ALA A 143 20.29 -16.03 15.09
N ARG A 144 20.43 -17.27 14.58
CA ARG A 144 20.05 -18.49 15.30
C ARG A 144 20.83 -18.69 16.59
N LYS A 145 22.11 -18.33 16.64
CA LYS A 145 22.91 -18.40 17.89
C LYS A 145 22.44 -17.37 18.92
N ILE A 146 22.09 -16.17 18.48
CA ILE A 146 21.57 -15.09 19.33
C ILE A 146 20.21 -15.47 19.92
N ASN A 147 19.31 -16.05 19.11
CA ASN A 147 17.98 -16.46 19.56
C ASN A 147 17.65 -17.90 19.12
N PRO A 148 18.14 -18.92 19.86
CA PRO A 148 18.01 -20.34 19.46
C PRO A 148 16.58 -20.88 19.43
N ASN A 149 15.64 -20.19 20.10
CA ASN A 149 14.26 -20.64 20.25
C ASN A 149 13.29 -19.94 19.26
N ARG A 150 13.78 -18.99 18.45
CA ARG A 150 13.00 -18.47 17.33
C ARG A 150 13.10 -19.43 16.14
N PRO A 151 11.97 -19.88 15.58
CA PRO A 151 11.94 -20.83 14.47
C PRO A 151 12.49 -20.23 13.17
#